data_AF-A0A953WTJ2-F1
#
_entry.id   AF-A0A953WTJ2-F1
#
_cell.length_a   1.000
_cell.length_b   1.000
_cell.length_c   1.000
_cell.angle_alpha   90.00
_cell.angle_beta   90.00
_cell.angle_gamma   90.00
#
_symmetry.space_group_name_H-M   'P 1'
#
loop_
_entity.id
_entity.type
_entity.pdbx_description
1 polymer ?
#
loop_
_entity_poly.entity_id
_entity_poly.type
_entity_poly.pdbx_seq_one_letter_code
_entity_poly.pdbx_strand_id
1 'polypeptide(L)'
;MSVMPIHRTRSGLILALLGLGLSLAAGCQRTVPPAPSSGDFSRPLEEAEKAPATLDPALLLPASERSILMAGHVAAGLALAGAGQAEDAAAQLRAAVGKIDPGEVPGLEALGYDPAVFEAAASALEAGDIAQDKLDAVGANMKTLRANAGGNPGEQIGYLMKHCLKEYRNGVSLDNQIVENGAYEDAYGYAVVARDIAGSMEGDDASDVRLELELLVRMWPEQGPVWADAPAPVLNLASQVSRVELQSVALQ
;
A
#
# COMPACT_ATOMS: atom_id res chain seq x y z
N MET A 1 -11.75 47.55 -7.61
CA MET A 1 -13.10 47.05 -7.29
C MET A 1 -13.09 45.55 -7.59
N SER A 2 -13.39 44.60 -6.73
CA SER A 2 -13.68 44.58 -5.30
C SER A 2 -13.42 43.12 -4.90
N VAL A 3 -12.57 42.87 -3.91
CA VAL A 3 -12.44 41.56 -3.26
C VAL A 3 -13.55 41.47 -2.21
N MET A 4 -14.29 40.36 -2.16
CA MET A 4 -15.11 40.00 -1.00
C MET A 4 -15.33 38.47 -0.91
N PRO A 5 -15.59 37.93 0.31
CA PRO A 5 -14.95 36.72 0.80
C PRO A 5 -15.90 35.60 1.29
N ILE A 6 -15.29 34.44 1.55
CA ILE A 6 -15.51 33.41 2.60
C ILE A 6 -16.86 33.38 3.33
N HIS A 7 -17.48 32.18 3.37
CA HIS A 7 -18.09 31.66 4.60
C HIS A 7 -17.89 30.14 4.76
N ARG A 8 -16.99 29.76 5.68
CA ARG A 8 -16.98 28.47 6.38
C ARG A 8 -17.99 28.56 7.53
N THR A 9 -18.80 27.53 7.73
CA THR A 9 -19.62 27.39 8.94
C THR A 9 -19.23 26.11 9.68
N ARG A 10 -18.61 26.31 10.84
CA ARG A 10 -18.49 25.31 11.91
C ARG A 10 -19.72 25.43 12.81
N SER A 11 -20.37 24.32 13.13
CA SER A 11 -21.16 24.20 14.34
C SER A 11 -21.00 22.78 14.88
N GLY A 12 -20.39 22.68 16.08
CA GLY A 12 -20.40 21.47 16.87
C GLY A 12 -21.67 21.39 17.73
N LEU A 13 -21.92 20.21 18.26
CA LEU A 13 -22.51 20.07 19.59
C LEU A 13 -22.11 18.73 20.20
N ILE A 14 -21.52 18.81 21.38
CA ILE A 14 -21.24 17.73 22.32
C ILE A 14 -22.54 17.41 23.06
N LEU A 15 -22.88 16.13 23.25
CA LEU A 15 -23.66 15.72 24.43
C LEU A 15 -23.27 14.29 24.83
N ALA A 16 -22.69 14.18 26.02
CA ALA A 16 -22.40 12.94 26.73
C ALA A 16 -23.65 12.48 27.50
N LEU A 17 -23.95 11.17 27.48
CA LEU A 17 -24.88 10.55 28.42
C LEU A 17 -24.29 9.24 28.94
N LEU A 18 -23.90 9.30 30.22
CA LEU A 18 -23.64 8.19 31.14
C LEU A 18 -24.96 7.44 31.43
N GLY A 19 -24.87 6.11 31.52
CA GLY A 19 -25.98 5.29 32.00
C GLY A 19 -25.53 3.86 32.30
N LEU A 20 -25.06 3.66 33.54
CA LEU A 20 -24.74 2.35 34.12
C LEU A 20 -25.95 1.41 34.11
N GLY A 21 -25.69 0.14 33.79
CA GLY A 21 -26.60 -0.97 34.06
C GLY A 21 -26.54 -1.44 35.51
N LEU A 22 -27.57 -2.16 35.95
CA LEU A 22 -27.49 -3.12 37.04
C LEU A 22 -28.65 -4.13 36.92
N SER A 23 -28.31 -5.40 36.71
CA SER A 23 -29.24 -6.53 36.72
C SER A 23 -29.30 -7.18 38.10
N LEU A 24 -30.51 -7.63 38.48
CA LEU A 24 -30.82 -8.32 39.73
C LEU A 24 -30.27 -9.77 39.78
N ALA A 25 -30.09 -10.23 41.01
CA ALA A 25 -29.38 -11.43 41.45
C ALA A 25 -30.28 -12.64 41.80
N ALA A 26 -29.59 -13.74 42.17
CA ALA A 26 -29.99 -14.92 42.96
C ALA A 26 -30.40 -16.18 42.16
N GLY A 27 -29.89 -17.38 42.44
CA GLY A 27 -28.91 -17.81 43.45
C GLY A 27 -28.74 -19.34 43.47
N CYS A 28 -27.70 -19.83 44.17
CA CYS A 28 -27.72 -20.97 45.12
C CYS A 28 -26.29 -21.40 45.53
N GLN A 29 -25.97 -21.16 46.81
CA GLN A 29 -25.24 -21.99 47.82
C GLN A 29 -24.28 -23.10 47.32
N ARG A 30 -23.13 -23.42 47.92
CA ARG A 30 -22.45 -23.13 49.20
C ARG A 30 -21.09 -23.84 49.08
N THR A 31 -20.01 -23.24 49.58
CA THR A 31 -19.06 -23.83 50.56
C THR A 31 -17.93 -22.83 50.77
N VAL A 32 -17.66 -22.53 52.04
CA VAL A 32 -16.62 -21.59 52.50
C VAL A 32 -15.39 -22.40 52.88
N PRO A 33 -14.23 -22.21 52.23
CA PRO A 33 -12.93 -22.58 52.78
C PRO A 33 -12.29 -21.40 53.55
N PRO A 34 -11.37 -21.69 54.49
CA PRO A 34 -10.92 -20.74 55.51
C PRO A 34 -10.09 -19.59 54.91
N ALA A 35 -10.17 -18.42 55.56
CA ALA A 35 -9.43 -17.23 55.21
C ALA A 35 -7.91 -17.45 55.33
N PRO A 36 -7.12 -17.23 54.26
CA PRO A 36 -5.70 -16.99 54.39
C PRO A 36 -5.46 -15.49 54.62
N SER A 37 -4.85 -15.20 55.77
CA SER A 37 -3.90 -14.12 56.06
C SER A 37 -3.86 -12.95 55.06
N SER A 38 -4.24 -11.76 55.54
CA SER A 38 -3.95 -10.46 54.94
C SER A 38 -2.45 -10.31 54.64
N GLY A 39 -2.06 -10.69 53.43
CA GLY A 39 -0.78 -10.41 52.80
C GLY A 39 -1.00 -9.40 51.68
N ASP A 40 -0.52 -8.19 51.92
CA ASP A 40 -0.07 -7.17 50.97
C ASP A 40 -0.53 -7.28 49.49
N PHE A 41 -1.57 -6.51 49.14
CA PHE A 41 -1.99 -6.23 47.75
C PHE A 41 -1.22 -5.06 47.15
N SER A 42 0.11 -5.06 47.26
CA SER A 42 0.98 -4.08 46.63
C SER A 42 1.93 -4.75 45.63
N ARG A 43 1.38 -5.46 44.65
CA ARG A 43 2.10 -5.72 43.40
C ARG A 43 1.25 -5.18 42.24
N PRO A 44 1.76 -4.22 41.46
CA PRO A 44 1.15 -3.88 40.19
C PRO A 44 1.00 -5.16 39.37
N LEU A 45 -0.14 -5.30 38.70
CA LEU A 45 -0.24 -6.16 37.54
C LEU A 45 0.84 -5.67 36.57
N GLU A 46 1.99 -6.34 36.53
CA GLU A 46 2.83 -6.30 35.34
C GLU A 46 1.91 -6.71 34.20
N GLU A 47 1.52 -5.76 33.37
CA GLU A 47 1.12 -6.04 32.00
C GLU A 47 2.21 -6.96 31.47
N ALA A 48 1.88 -8.24 31.33
CA ALA A 48 2.65 -9.13 30.51
C ALA A 48 2.67 -8.47 29.14
N GLU A 49 3.78 -7.80 28.85
CA GLU A 49 4.13 -7.27 27.55
C GLU A 49 3.91 -8.43 26.59
N LYS A 50 2.79 -8.39 25.87
CA LYS A 50 2.39 -9.45 24.96
C LYS A 50 3.44 -9.41 23.89
N ALA A 51 4.44 -10.30 24.00
CA ALA A 51 5.46 -10.48 22.99
C ALA A 51 4.74 -10.48 21.63
N PRO A 52 5.21 -9.68 20.65
CA PRO A 52 4.56 -9.64 19.36
C PRO A 52 4.43 -11.08 18.88
N ALA A 53 3.22 -11.50 18.56
CA ALA A 53 2.99 -12.84 18.06
C ALA A 53 3.97 -13.04 16.90
N THR A 54 4.89 -13.99 17.04
CA THR A 54 5.80 -14.36 15.97
C THR A 54 4.93 -14.87 14.83
N LEU A 55 4.76 -14.05 13.80
CA LEU A 55 4.04 -14.43 12.60
C LEU A 55 4.76 -15.63 11.98
N ASP A 56 4.00 -16.65 11.61
CA ASP A 56 4.54 -17.83 10.94
C ASP A 56 5.14 -17.38 9.59
N PRO A 57 6.45 -17.60 9.35
CA PRO A 57 7.09 -17.25 8.09
C PRO A 57 6.40 -17.85 6.86
N ALA A 58 5.69 -18.97 7.00
CA ALA A 58 4.92 -19.59 5.92
C ALA A 58 3.66 -18.79 5.53
N LEU A 59 3.21 -17.87 6.38
CA LEU A 59 2.11 -16.96 6.13
C LEU A 59 2.57 -15.63 5.51
N LEU A 60 3.87 -15.37 5.45
CA LEU A 60 4.42 -14.16 4.86
C LEU A 60 4.58 -14.34 3.35
N LEU A 61 4.23 -13.31 2.59
CA LEU A 61 4.57 -13.27 1.17
C LEU A 61 6.11 -13.40 0.97
N PRO A 62 6.58 -14.10 -0.08
CA PRO A 62 7.99 -14.15 -0.43
C PRO A 62 8.61 -12.75 -0.56
N ALA A 63 9.88 -12.60 -0.21
CA ALA A 63 10.58 -11.31 -0.27
C ALA A 63 10.54 -10.68 -1.68
N SER A 64 10.60 -11.49 -2.73
CA SER A 64 10.45 -11.06 -4.12
C SER A 64 9.08 -10.43 -4.39
N GLU A 65 7.99 -11.07 -3.96
CA GLU A 65 6.62 -10.55 -4.11
C GLU A 65 6.36 -9.29 -3.27
N ARG A 66 6.85 -9.27 -2.03
CA ARG A 66 6.77 -8.06 -1.18
C ARG A 66 7.49 -6.89 -1.85
N SER A 67 8.70 -7.11 -2.36
CA SER A 67 9.51 -6.06 -2.97
C SER A 67 8.86 -5.41 -4.19
N ILE A 68 8.13 -6.18 -5.01
CA ILE A 68 7.45 -5.64 -6.20
C ILE A 68 6.14 -4.93 -5.85
N LEU A 69 5.45 -5.33 -4.78
CA LEU A 69 4.29 -4.59 -4.25
C LEU A 69 4.72 -3.23 -3.68
N MET A 70 5.79 -3.19 -2.87
CA MET A 70 6.39 -1.93 -2.40
C MET A 70 6.77 -1.02 -3.58
N ALA A 71 7.39 -1.60 -4.60
CA ALA A 71 7.80 -0.85 -5.78
C ALA A 71 6.60 -0.27 -6.52
N GLY A 72 5.44 -0.93 -6.50
CA GLY A 72 4.22 -0.42 -7.11
C GLY A 72 3.79 0.90 -6.46
N HIS A 73 3.67 0.91 -5.13
CA HIS A 73 3.37 2.12 -4.38
C HIS A 73 4.42 3.22 -4.60
N VAL A 74 5.71 2.88 -4.62
CA VAL A 74 6.78 3.84 -4.91
C VAL A 74 6.65 4.41 -6.33
N ALA A 75 6.38 3.58 -7.33
CA ALA A 75 6.21 4.04 -8.71
C ALA A 75 5.02 5.00 -8.85
N ALA A 76 3.90 4.72 -8.17
CA ALA A 76 2.76 5.62 -8.11
C ALA A 76 3.11 6.93 -7.40
N GLY A 77 3.74 6.86 -6.23
CA GLY A 77 4.14 8.03 -5.44
C GLY A 77 5.11 8.95 -6.19
N LEU A 78 6.10 8.39 -6.89
CA LEU A 78 7.03 9.17 -7.71
C LEU A 78 6.33 9.86 -8.89
N ALA A 79 5.37 9.19 -9.54
CA ALA A 79 4.60 9.80 -10.63
C ALA A 79 3.70 10.94 -10.11
N LEU A 80 3.02 10.74 -8.98
CA LEU A 80 2.20 11.76 -8.31
C LEU A 80 3.03 12.98 -7.89
N ALA A 81 4.21 12.76 -7.32
CA ALA A 81 5.13 13.84 -6.98
C ALA A 81 5.57 14.62 -8.24
N GLY A 82 5.88 13.93 -9.33
CA GLY A 82 6.18 14.55 -10.62
C GLY A 82 5.02 15.37 -11.20
N ALA A 83 3.77 14.97 -10.90
CA ALA A 83 2.55 15.71 -11.24
C ALA A 83 2.17 16.80 -10.21
N GLY A 84 3.00 17.04 -9.19
CA GLY A 84 2.76 18.02 -8.15
C GLY A 84 1.70 17.61 -7.11
N GLN A 85 1.26 16.35 -7.10
CA GLN A 85 0.33 15.80 -6.11
C GLN A 85 1.08 15.32 -4.87
N ALA A 86 1.61 16.26 -4.07
CA ALA A 86 2.50 15.93 -2.95
C ALA A 86 1.83 15.11 -1.84
N GLU A 87 0.57 15.41 -1.50
CA GLU A 87 -0.18 14.69 -0.45
C GLU A 87 -0.42 13.23 -0.84
N ASP A 88 -0.92 12.97 -2.06
CA ASP A 88 -1.16 11.62 -2.57
C ASP A 88 0.16 10.85 -2.73
N ALA A 89 1.22 11.53 -3.19
CA ALA A 89 2.55 10.94 -3.25
C ALA A 89 3.05 10.48 -1.87
N ALA A 90 2.84 11.29 -0.83
CA ALA A 90 3.21 10.95 0.53
C ALA A 90 2.40 9.75 1.06
N ALA A 91 1.10 9.71 0.75
CA ALA A 91 0.22 8.59 1.10
C ALA A 91 0.71 7.28 0.46
N GLN A 92 1.12 7.32 -0.81
CA GLN A 92 1.70 6.17 -1.51
C GLN A 92 3.02 5.71 -0.90
N LEU A 93 3.95 6.61 -0.57
CA LEU A 93 5.20 6.23 0.10
C LEU A 93 4.95 5.59 1.48
N ARG A 94 3.95 6.06 2.21
CA ARG A 94 3.52 5.44 3.47
C ARG A 94 2.87 4.07 3.24
N ALA A 95 2.03 3.94 2.22
CA ALA A 95 1.38 2.69 1.87
C ALA A 95 2.39 1.60 1.47
N ALA A 96 3.48 1.98 0.79
CA ALA A 96 4.58 1.08 0.45
C ALA A 96 5.14 0.33 1.67
N VAL A 97 5.11 0.98 2.84
CA VAL A 97 5.61 0.42 4.10
C VAL A 97 4.47 -0.16 4.96
N GLY A 98 3.32 0.51 4.99
CA GLY A 98 2.22 0.22 5.92
C GLY A 98 1.16 -0.77 5.44
N LYS A 99 1.06 -1.05 4.12
CA LYS A 99 0.18 -2.10 3.59
C LYS A 99 0.82 -3.49 3.59
N ILE A 100 2.12 -3.55 3.86
CA ILE A 100 2.84 -4.79 4.18
C ILE A 100 2.68 -4.98 5.68
N ASP A 101 2.21 -6.16 6.11
CA ASP A 101 1.98 -6.40 7.53
C ASP A 101 3.27 -6.08 8.33
N PRO A 102 3.21 -5.48 9.53
CA PRO A 102 4.42 -5.16 10.29
C PRO A 102 5.36 -6.35 10.56
N GLY A 103 4.84 -7.58 10.50
CA GLY A 103 5.66 -8.81 10.56
C GLY A 103 6.20 -9.32 9.22
N GLU A 104 5.90 -8.64 8.11
CA GLU A 104 6.40 -8.89 6.76
C GLU A 104 7.56 -7.97 6.34
N VAL A 105 7.84 -6.88 7.09
CA VAL A 105 9.06 -6.07 6.90
C VAL A 105 10.35 -6.79 7.32
N PRO A 106 10.37 -7.64 8.38
CA PRO A 106 11.55 -8.40 8.75
C PRO A 106 12.15 -9.18 7.58
N GLY A 107 13.47 -9.01 7.41
CA GLY A 107 14.25 -9.63 6.35
C GLY A 107 14.43 -8.78 5.09
N LEU A 108 13.61 -7.74 4.84
CA LEU A 108 13.83 -6.84 3.70
C LEU A 108 15.02 -5.89 3.93
N GLU A 109 15.27 -5.49 5.18
CA GLU A 109 16.44 -4.66 5.53
C GLU A 109 17.77 -5.36 5.19
N ALA A 110 17.83 -6.68 5.40
CA ALA A 110 18.98 -7.51 5.00
C ALA A 110 19.17 -7.56 3.48
N LEU A 111 18.11 -7.25 2.71
CA LEU A 111 18.12 -7.13 1.26
C LEU A 111 18.30 -5.67 0.79
N GLY A 112 18.54 -4.73 1.72
CA GLY A 112 18.83 -3.33 1.42
C GLY A 112 17.65 -2.38 1.49
N TYR A 113 16.49 -2.80 2.00
CA TYR A 113 15.43 -1.85 2.36
C TYR A 113 15.89 -0.89 3.47
N ASP A 114 15.68 0.41 3.29
CA ASP A 114 15.99 1.43 4.29
C ASP A 114 14.73 2.25 4.62
N PRO A 115 14.06 2.00 5.76
CA PRO A 115 12.85 2.72 6.14
C PRO A 115 13.09 4.22 6.38
N ALA A 116 14.31 4.65 6.74
CA ALA A 116 14.59 6.05 6.99
C ALA A 116 14.52 6.89 5.71
N VAL A 117 14.87 6.29 4.56
CA VAL A 117 14.76 6.95 3.24
C VAL A 117 13.30 7.21 2.89
N PHE A 118 12.40 6.27 3.17
CA PHE A 118 10.96 6.42 2.96
C PHE A 118 10.37 7.49 3.87
N GLU A 119 10.67 7.43 5.17
CA GLU A 119 10.17 8.38 6.15
C GLU A 119 10.60 9.82 5.81
N ALA A 120 11.87 10.01 5.43
CA ALA A 120 12.40 11.31 5.06
C ALA A 120 11.70 11.89 3.81
N ALA A 121 11.43 11.07 2.79
CA ALA A 121 10.73 11.50 1.59
C ALA A 121 9.24 11.79 1.87
N ALA A 122 8.57 10.91 2.59
CA ALA A 122 7.14 11.04 2.91
C ALA A 122 6.86 12.25 3.82
N SER A 123 7.74 12.53 4.79
CA SER A 123 7.69 13.73 5.63
C SER A 123 7.90 15.03 4.84
N ALA A 124 8.83 15.03 3.86
CA ALA A 124 9.05 16.20 3.01
C ALA A 124 7.81 16.50 2.15
N LEU A 125 7.22 15.47 1.53
CA LEU A 125 6.01 15.61 0.73
C LEU A 125 4.80 16.11 1.55
N GLU A 126 4.62 15.65 2.79
CA GLU A 126 3.59 16.17 3.71
C GLU A 126 3.80 17.63 4.09
N ALA A 127 5.05 18.09 4.14
CA ALA A 127 5.38 19.49 4.32
C ALA A 127 5.17 20.33 3.04
N GLY A 128 4.74 19.70 1.93
CA GLY A 128 4.58 20.31 0.62
C GLY A 128 5.89 20.51 -0.14
N ASP A 129 6.98 19.88 0.31
CA ASP A 129 8.29 19.96 -0.32
C ASP A 129 8.56 18.72 -1.19
N ILE A 130 8.59 18.93 -2.50
CA ILE A 130 8.94 17.89 -3.49
C ILE A 130 10.47 17.84 -3.57
N ALA A 131 11.08 17.31 -2.51
CA ALA A 131 12.52 17.16 -2.36
C ALA A 131 13.03 16.04 -3.29
N GLN A 132 13.37 16.39 -4.54
CA GLN A 132 13.75 15.42 -5.59
C GLN A 132 14.91 14.50 -5.17
N ASP A 133 15.88 15.00 -4.40
CA ASP A 133 16.98 14.20 -3.85
C ASP A 133 16.49 13.02 -2.99
N LYS A 134 15.39 13.21 -2.25
CA LYS A 134 14.80 12.18 -1.39
C LYS A 134 13.99 11.18 -2.20
N LEU A 135 13.26 11.66 -3.19
CA LEU A 135 12.52 10.81 -4.13
C LEU A 135 13.46 9.90 -4.93
N ASP A 136 14.58 10.45 -5.40
CA ASP A 136 15.63 9.69 -6.09
C ASP A 136 16.25 8.64 -5.15
N ALA A 137 16.45 8.98 -3.88
CA ALA A 137 16.93 8.03 -2.87
C ALA A 137 15.96 6.86 -2.63
N VAL A 138 14.65 7.13 -2.57
CA VAL A 138 13.62 6.07 -2.48
C VAL A 138 13.67 5.16 -3.70
N GLY A 139 13.73 5.74 -4.91
CA GLY A 139 13.85 4.96 -6.16
C GLY A 139 15.11 4.08 -6.20
N ALA A 140 16.24 4.61 -5.75
CA ALA A 140 17.51 3.87 -5.66
C ALA A 140 17.46 2.74 -4.60
N ASN A 141 16.83 3.00 -3.45
CA ASN A 141 16.63 1.98 -2.42
C ASN A 141 15.78 0.83 -2.94
N MET A 142 14.67 1.13 -3.62
CA MET A 142 13.80 0.11 -4.22
C MET A 142 14.46 -0.69 -5.33
N LYS A 143 15.30 -0.05 -6.15
CA LYS A 143 16.09 -0.76 -7.17
C LYS A 143 17.04 -1.77 -6.52
N THR A 144 17.70 -1.38 -5.44
CA THR A 144 18.61 -2.26 -4.68
C THR A 144 17.84 -3.41 -4.04
N LEU A 145 16.73 -3.13 -3.36
CA LEU A 145 15.89 -4.13 -2.71
C LEU A 145 15.41 -5.18 -3.69
N ARG A 146 14.86 -4.77 -4.84
CA ARG A 146 14.36 -5.69 -5.87
C ARG A 146 15.47 -6.56 -6.47
N ALA A 147 16.63 -5.97 -6.73
CA ALA A 147 17.77 -6.73 -7.25
C ALA A 147 18.22 -7.84 -6.28
N ASN A 148 18.23 -7.55 -4.98
CA ASN A 148 18.63 -8.50 -3.94
C ASN A 148 17.53 -9.52 -3.62
N ALA A 149 16.25 -9.13 -3.70
CA ALA A 149 15.12 -10.03 -3.49
C ALA A 149 14.96 -11.06 -4.63
N GLY A 150 15.41 -10.73 -5.85
CA GLY A 150 15.36 -11.61 -7.01
C GLY A 150 13.93 -11.98 -7.41
N GLY A 151 13.75 -13.18 -7.95
CA GLY A 151 12.47 -13.72 -8.43
C GLY A 151 12.45 -13.96 -9.94
N ASN A 152 11.55 -14.83 -10.41
CA ASN A 152 11.34 -15.04 -11.84
C ASN A 152 10.56 -13.86 -12.44
N PRO A 153 11.07 -13.20 -13.49
CA PRO A 153 10.40 -12.04 -14.09
C PRO A 153 8.97 -12.30 -14.58
N GLY A 154 8.72 -13.45 -15.22
CA GLY A 154 7.39 -13.84 -15.70
C GLY A 154 6.39 -14.05 -14.56
N GLU A 155 6.80 -14.72 -13.50
CA GLU A 155 5.99 -14.90 -12.29
C GLU A 155 5.66 -13.55 -11.62
N GLN A 156 6.65 -12.66 -11.51
CA GLN A 156 6.46 -11.32 -10.94
C GLN A 156 5.51 -10.46 -11.77
N ILE A 157 5.64 -10.48 -13.11
CA ILE A 157 4.74 -9.77 -14.01
C ILE A 157 3.31 -10.32 -13.84
N GLY A 158 3.13 -11.64 -13.86
CA GLY A 158 1.81 -12.26 -13.65
C GLY A 158 1.21 -11.93 -12.29
N TYR A 159 2.04 -11.88 -11.24
CA TYR A 159 1.62 -11.46 -9.90
C TYR A 159 1.13 -10.01 -9.87
N LEU A 160 1.90 -9.09 -10.46
CA LEU A 160 1.54 -7.66 -10.55
C LEU A 160 0.30 -7.43 -11.40
N MET A 161 0.09 -8.20 -12.47
CA MET A 161 -1.11 -8.10 -13.32
C MET A 161 -2.39 -8.44 -12.56
N LYS A 162 -2.36 -9.46 -11.70
CA LYS A 162 -3.48 -9.80 -10.81
C LYS A 162 -3.82 -8.66 -9.86
N HIS A 163 -2.81 -8.05 -9.24
CA HIS A 163 -2.99 -6.92 -8.32
C HIS A 163 -3.41 -5.65 -9.06
N CYS A 164 -2.85 -5.37 -10.23
CA CYS A 164 -3.24 -4.26 -11.10
C CYS A 164 -4.74 -4.31 -11.42
N LEU A 165 -5.22 -5.44 -11.93
CA LEU A 165 -6.64 -5.59 -12.25
C LEU A 165 -7.55 -5.53 -11.02
N LYS A 166 -7.10 -6.08 -9.89
CA LYS A 166 -7.82 -6.02 -8.62
C LYS A 166 -7.99 -4.58 -8.15
N GLU A 167 -6.90 -3.83 -8.05
CA GLU A 167 -6.95 -2.46 -7.55
C GLU A 167 -7.64 -1.52 -8.55
N TYR A 168 -7.50 -1.74 -9.86
CA TYR A 168 -8.26 -0.96 -10.84
C TYR A 168 -9.77 -1.14 -10.71
N ARG A 169 -10.23 -2.37 -10.44
CA ARG A 169 -11.65 -2.65 -10.17
C ARG A 169 -12.16 -2.03 -8.87
N ASN A 170 -11.27 -1.85 -7.89
CA ASN A 170 -11.59 -1.14 -6.66
C ASN A 170 -11.62 0.38 -6.89
N GLY A 171 -10.72 0.89 -7.74
CA GLY A 171 -10.53 2.32 -7.98
C GLY A 171 -11.46 2.93 -9.02
N VAL A 172 -11.95 2.15 -9.99
CA VAL A 172 -12.78 2.64 -11.10
C VAL A 172 -14.12 1.90 -11.14
N SER A 173 -15.22 2.66 -11.14
CA SER A 173 -16.57 2.12 -11.25
C SER A 173 -16.92 1.67 -12.67
N LEU A 174 -18.01 0.92 -12.81
CA LEU A 174 -18.53 0.51 -14.13
C LEU A 174 -19.01 1.68 -15.00
N ASP A 175 -19.33 2.82 -14.38
CA ASP A 175 -19.69 4.07 -15.09
C ASP A 175 -18.45 4.89 -15.47
N ASN A 176 -17.25 4.30 -15.39
CA ASN A 176 -15.96 4.89 -15.70
C ASN A 176 -15.68 6.16 -14.88
N GLN A 177 -15.88 6.08 -13.57
CA GLN A 177 -15.52 7.13 -12.63
C GLN A 177 -14.50 6.61 -11.64
N ILE A 178 -13.52 7.44 -11.28
CA ILE A 178 -12.61 7.12 -10.17
C ILE A 178 -13.43 7.23 -8.88
N VAL A 179 -13.52 6.13 -8.13
CA VAL A 179 -14.29 6.02 -6.88
C VAL A 179 -13.41 5.77 -5.66
N GLU A 180 -12.21 5.23 -5.88
CA GLU A 180 -11.19 5.11 -4.84
C GLU A 180 -9.81 5.43 -5.40
N ASN A 181 -9.32 6.64 -5.07
CA ASN A 181 -8.13 7.21 -5.70
C ASN A 181 -6.88 6.36 -5.43
N GLY A 182 -6.67 5.95 -4.17
CA GLY A 182 -5.51 5.13 -3.80
C GLY A 182 -5.44 3.80 -4.56
N ALA A 183 -6.58 3.16 -4.82
CA ALA A 183 -6.62 1.92 -5.60
C ALA A 183 -6.35 2.15 -7.10
N TYR A 184 -6.84 3.26 -7.65
CA TYR A 184 -6.52 3.66 -9.03
C TYR A 184 -5.02 3.94 -9.22
N GLU A 185 -4.38 4.55 -8.22
CA GLU A 185 -2.94 4.80 -8.16
C GLU A 185 -2.12 3.53 -7.99
N ASP A 186 -2.51 2.64 -7.08
CA ASP A 186 -1.84 1.36 -6.87
C ASP A 186 -1.79 0.54 -8.17
N ALA A 187 -2.90 0.50 -8.92
CA ALA A 187 -2.98 -0.20 -10.19
C ALA A 187 -1.99 0.34 -11.24
N TYR A 188 -1.82 1.67 -11.32
CA TYR A 188 -0.80 2.29 -12.17
C TYR A 188 0.61 1.85 -11.75
N GLY A 189 0.88 1.93 -10.44
CA GLY A 189 2.15 1.55 -9.87
C GLY A 189 2.56 0.13 -10.26
N TYR A 190 1.65 -0.84 -10.14
CA TYR A 190 1.89 -2.22 -10.52
C TYR A 190 2.13 -2.39 -12.03
N ALA A 191 1.39 -1.66 -12.88
CA ALA A 191 1.61 -1.67 -14.32
C ALA A 191 2.99 -1.14 -14.71
N VAL A 192 3.45 -0.04 -14.09
CA VAL A 192 4.77 0.54 -14.31
C VAL A 192 5.88 -0.42 -13.85
N VAL A 193 5.76 -1.01 -12.66
CA VAL A 193 6.78 -1.95 -12.17
C VAL A 193 6.88 -3.17 -13.07
N ALA A 194 5.77 -3.72 -13.54
CA ALA A 194 5.77 -4.84 -14.46
C ALA A 194 6.46 -4.47 -15.79
N ARG A 195 6.16 -3.29 -16.34
CA ARG A 195 6.84 -2.76 -17.54
C ARG A 195 8.35 -2.66 -17.32
N ASP A 196 8.77 -2.15 -16.17
CA ASP A 196 10.19 -1.99 -15.85
C ASP A 196 10.90 -3.36 -15.66
N ILE A 197 10.22 -4.36 -15.11
CA ILE A 197 10.72 -5.75 -15.08
C ILE A 197 10.97 -6.24 -16.50
N ALA A 198 9.94 -6.18 -17.37
CA ALA A 198 10.06 -6.60 -18.76
C ALA A 198 11.13 -5.82 -19.54
N GLY A 199 11.30 -4.53 -19.22
CA GLY A 199 12.33 -3.65 -19.78
C GLY A 199 13.77 -4.09 -19.50
N SER A 200 13.98 -4.83 -18.41
CA SER A 200 15.29 -5.38 -18.04
C SER A 200 15.60 -6.75 -18.64
N MET A 201 14.65 -7.35 -19.37
CA MET A 201 14.77 -8.67 -19.98
C MET A 201 15.27 -8.59 -21.43
N GLU A 202 15.99 -9.62 -21.85
CA GLU A 202 16.48 -9.79 -23.23
C GLU A 202 15.62 -10.81 -24.00
N GLY A 203 15.61 -10.73 -25.34
CA GLY A 203 14.93 -11.70 -26.22
C GLY A 203 13.62 -11.20 -26.85
N ASP A 204 13.12 -11.98 -27.81
CA ASP A 204 11.92 -11.66 -28.59
C ASP A 204 10.64 -11.79 -27.74
N ASP A 205 10.52 -12.83 -26.91
CA ASP A 205 9.36 -13.00 -26.01
C ASP A 205 9.24 -11.85 -25.00
N ALA A 206 10.37 -11.33 -24.52
CA ALA A 206 10.40 -10.13 -23.69
C ALA A 206 9.93 -8.88 -24.45
N SER A 207 10.13 -8.83 -25.78
CA SER A 207 9.72 -7.71 -26.62
C SER A 207 8.20 -7.59 -26.73
N ASP A 208 7.51 -8.71 -26.89
CA ASP A 208 6.05 -8.74 -26.98
C ASP A 208 5.40 -8.36 -25.65
N VAL A 209 5.92 -8.89 -24.53
CA VAL A 209 5.45 -8.52 -23.18
C VAL A 209 5.66 -7.04 -22.89
N ARG A 210 6.83 -6.48 -23.26
CA ARG A 210 7.11 -5.03 -23.11
C ARG A 210 6.10 -4.17 -23.87
N LEU A 211 5.79 -4.53 -25.12
CA LEU A 211 4.82 -3.77 -25.92
C LEU A 211 3.45 -3.73 -25.25
N GLU A 212 2.95 -4.87 -24.79
CA GLU A 212 1.64 -4.95 -24.14
C GLU A 212 1.61 -4.20 -22.80
N LEU A 213 2.72 -4.21 -22.05
CA LEU A 213 2.86 -3.43 -20.81
C LEU A 213 2.96 -1.91 -21.07
N GLU A 214 3.61 -1.48 -22.16
CA GLU A 214 3.58 -0.08 -22.56
C GLU A 214 2.17 0.38 -22.90
N LEU A 215 1.40 -0.44 -23.63
CA LEU A 215 0.01 -0.15 -23.95
C LEU A 215 -0.85 -0.09 -22.69
N LEU A 216 -0.61 -0.97 -21.71
CA LEU A 216 -1.29 -0.94 -20.42
C LEU A 216 -1.02 0.36 -19.65
N VAL A 217 0.24 0.78 -19.53
CA VAL A 217 0.59 2.02 -18.81
C VAL A 217 -0.03 3.26 -19.50
N ARG A 218 -0.14 3.25 -20.84
CA ARG A 218 -0.78 4.33 -21.62
C ARG A 218 -2.30 4.44 -21.41
N MET A 219 -2.91 3.56 -20.62
CA MET A 219 -4.32 3.68 -20.23
C MET A 219 -4.56 4.74 -19.16
N TRP A 220 -3.50 5.18 -18.47
CA TRP A 220 -3.50 6.35 -17.60
C TRP A 220 -3.11 7.62 -18.36
N PRO A 221 -3.44 8.81 -17.84
CA PRO A 221 -2.94 10.08 -18.35
C PRO A 221 -1.41 10.14 -18.42
N GLU A 222 -0.88 11.02 -19.27
CA GLU A 222 0.58 11.19 -19.45
C GLU A 222 1.30 11.58 -18.16
N GLN A 223 0.63 12.34 -17.30
CA GLN A 223 1.12 12.76 -15.99
C GLN A 223 1.02 11.68 -14.89
N GLY A 224 0.61 10.44 -15.24
CA GLY A 224 0.49 9.33 -14.29
C GLY A 224 -0.90 9.19 -13.67
N PRO A 225 -1.03 8.62 -12.46
CA PRO A 225 -2.31 8.25 -11.88
C PRO A 225 -3.01 9.41 -11.18
N VAL A 226 -3.01 10.59 -11.81
CA VAL A 226 -3.78 11.72 -11.30
C VAL A 226 -5.27 11.52 -11.59
N TRP A 227 -6.10 12.23 -10.82
CA TRP A 227 -7.53 12.27 -11.08
C TRP A 227 -7.83 12.64 -12.55
N ALA A 228 -8.63 11.82 -13.21
CA ALA A 228 -9.06 12.00 -14.58
C ALA A 228 -10.58 11.87 -14.67
N ASP A 229 -11.21 12.73 -15.47
CA ASP A 229 -12.68 12.75 -15.61
C ASP A 229 -13.22 11.52 -16.37
N ALA A 230 -12.37 10.83 -17.12
CA ALA A 230 -12.71 9.67 -17.92
C ALA A 230 -11.57 8.64 -17.90
N PRO A 231 -11.37 7.89 -16.80
CA PRO A 231 -10.46 6.74 -16.79
C PRO A 231 -10.88 5.71 -17.85
N ALA A 232 -9.93 4.90 -18.29
CA ALA A 232 -10.24 3.81 -19.20
C ALA A 232 -11.29 2.85 -18.59
N PRO A 233 -12.22 2.30 -19.40
CA PRO A 233 -13.17 1.33 -18.87
C PRO A 233 -12.50 0.09 -18.29
N VAL A 234 -13.04 -0.42 -17.18
CA VAL A 234 -12.54 -1.63 -16.48
C VAL A 234 -12.39 -2.81 -17.45
N LEU A 235 -13.31 -2.97 -18.41
CA LEU A 235 -13.24 -4.04 -19.41
C LEU A 235 -12.10 -3.88 -20.40
N ASN A 236 -11.76 -2.64 -20.77
CA ASN A 236 -10.61 -2.37 -21.63
C ASN A 236 -9.31 -2.71 -20.89
N LEU A 237 -9.21 -2.30 -19.61
CA LEU A 237 -8.04 -2.61 -18.80
C LEU A 237 -7.90 -4.12 -18.57
N ALA A 238 -9.00 -4.81 -18.24
CA ALA A 238 -9.01 -6.27 -18.10
C ALA A 238 -8.56 -6.97 -19.39
N SER A 239 -9.02 -6.49 -20.54
CA SER A 239 -8.61 -7.04 -21.84
C SER A 239 -7.12 -6.84 -22.09
N GLN A 240 -6.57 -5.69 -21.71
CA GLN A 240 -5.13 -5.41 -21.84
C GLN A 240 -4.29 -6.24 -20.87
N VAL A 241 -4.73 -6.39 -19.62
CA VAL A 241 -4.10 -7.28 -18.64
C VAL A 241 -4.05 -8.72 -19.15
N SER A 242 -5.15 -9.24 -19.73
CA SER A 242 -5.14 -10.58 -20.32
C SER A 242 -4.16 -10.75 -21.48
N ARG A 243 -3.90 -9.70 -22.27
CA ARG A 243 -2.86 -9.73 -23.32
C ARG A 243 -1.47 -9.85 -22.71
N VAL A 244 -1.18 -9.06 -21.67
CA VAL A 244 0.09 -9.16 -20.93
C VAL A 244 0.27 -10.56 -20.36
N GLU A 245 -0.76 -11.10 -19.69
CA GLU A 245 -0.70 -12.45 -19.10
C GLU A 245 -0.42 -13.52 -20.15
N LEU A 246 -1.10 -13.48 -21.30
CA LEU A 246 -0.86 -14.42 -22.41
C LEU A 246 0.58 -14.39 -22.91
N GLN A 247 1.18 -13.21 -23.06
CA GLN A 247 2.56 -13.09 -23.49
C GLN A 247 3.55 -13.50 -22.39
N SER A 248 3.21 -13.24 -21.12
CA SER A 248 4.07 -13.57 -19.97
C SER A 248 4.26 -15.07 -19.74
N VAL A 249 3.37 -15.92 -20.25
CA VAL A 249 3.51 -17.39 -20.18
C VAL A 249 4.77 -17.86 -20.93
N ALA A 250 5.19 -17.16 -21.98
CA ALA A 250 6.42 -17.49 -22.71
C ALA A 250 7.71 -17.20 -21.89
N LEU A 251 7.60 -16.51 -20.75
CA LEU A 251 8.72 -16.13 -19.89
C LEU A 251 8.94 -17.09 -18.71
N GLN A 252 8.14 -18.15 -18.59
CA GLN A 252 8.21 -19.17 -17.53
C GLN A 252 9.10 -20.35 -17.93
#